data_AF-A0A7C6BGA8-F1
#
_entry.id   AF-A0A7C6BGA8-F1
#
_cell.length_a   1.000
_cell.length_b   1.000
_cell.length_c   1.000
_cell.angle_alpha   90.00
_cell.angle_beta   90.00
_cell.angle_gamma   90.00
#
_symmetry.space_group_name_H-M   'P 1'
#
loop_
_entity.id
_entity.type
_entity.pdbx_description
1 polymer ?
#
loop_
_entity_poly.entity_id
_entity_poly.type
_entity_poly.pdbx_seq_one_letter_code
_entity_poly.pdbx_strand_id
1 'polypeptide(L)'
;MGAEPEPAVTYDAASPELTDTRVHLYKQTPGNKRVLKKTRRKRLKRRRRKAKNTTYQGGMINWLKVAVIMMALVMALGIGGLIWLQVSPSGQLVLARMGRKASSDAYWALGTELLDQGYIARAIETYKKAEMLEPERKDLDEKLLLTAEAYEAANQMMDAEAVYERIYTQLAPEKPEAYRLAINIMLDQDRVFPAVNLMKLAHEKTGDEGFFNQRSQLVPQPPKASLAAGKHMYSKDISFISSQDYDIYYTTGEGLLPETGTKYTGPIRITEGTYNFRAVCVSSELVSDEMSVRYTITLPTPMAPKANMQPKTYERQFKVSLRIVDEEDKDVTLYYTLDGTKPDLDSPRYVGDPILIPPGKSLLRAIAVNRYGKISSEMILEYKVNQPFKFFFGRRPKEDQFAGMTLMKTTREAFIAQYGEPQSEKPIENEAVPGPATQAIYPWGEARFTQSEDGVVVYHVSTNLASMKGPRKTSIGMTMKEVTDKFTDKGQPPNDRGDRGIYYDMKEGYANYKIASDDPNTGTLQYVYVGSADASTTILTYDIVDGKVAGITMRYLNYRQSMVEL
;
A
#
# COMPACT_ATOMS: atom_id res chain seq x y z
N MET A 1 25.69 -22.97 45.26
CA MET A 1 24.84 -23.60 44.22
C MET A 1 25.16 -22.84 42.94
N GLY A 2 25.78 -23.41 41.90
CA GLY A 2 26.03 -24.84 41.65
C GLY A 2 24.83 -25.48 40.94
N ALA A 3 24.98 -26.13 39.78
CA ALA A 3 26.20 -26.37 39.01
C ALA A 3 25.93 -26.61 37.51
N GLU A 4 27.01 -26.68 36.73
CA GLU A 4 27.10 -27.40 35.45
C GLU A 4 26.63 -28.87 35.61
N PRO A 5 26.14 -29.57 34.56
CA PRO A 5 27.13 -30.27 33.71
C PRO A 5 26.73 -30.56 32.23
N GLU A 6 27.77 -30.82 31.42
CA GLU A 6 27.77 -31.64 30.18
C GLU A 6 28.11 -33.12 30.52
N PRO A 7 28.23 -34.08 29.57
CA PRO A 7 27.61 -34.28 28.24
C PRO A 7 27.02 -35.71 28.09
N ALA A 8 26.56 -36.11 26.88
CA ALA A 8 26.29 -37.53 26.54
C ALA A 8 26.48 -37.83 25.03
N VAL A 9 26.90 -39.06 24.68
CA VAL A 9 27.23 -39.51 23.30
C VAL A 9 26.86 -40.98 23.06
N THR A 10 26.12 -41.27 21.99
CA THR A 10 26.04 -42.55 21.23
C THR A 10 25.38 -42.26 19.87
N TYR A 11 25.95 -42.52 18.69
CA TYR A 11 26.43 -43.78 18.07
C TYR A 11 25.32 -44.66 17.46
N ASP A 12 25.16 -44.57 16.12
CA ASP A 12 24.91 -45.66 15.14
C ASP A 12 24.54 -45.02 13.76
N ALA A 13 24.72 -45.64 12.58
CA ALA A 13 25.61 -46.72 12.13
C ALA A 13 25.65 -46.75 10.58
N ALA A 14 26.46 -47.64 10.00
CA ALA A 14 26.43 -48.11 8.60
C ALA A 14 26.76 -47.11 7.45
N SER A 15 28.02 -47.17 7.00
CA SER A 15 28.45 -47.01 5.60
C SER A 15 27.80 -48.10 4.69
N PRO A 16 27.89 -48.06 3.33
CA PRO A 16 29.07 -47.68 2.52
C PRO A 16 28.70 -46.88 1.22
N GLU A 17 29.50 -46.69 0.15
CA GLU A 17 30.73 -47.33 -0.36
C GLU A 17 31.65 -46.32 -1.12
N LEU A 18 32.94 -46.68 -1.25
CA LEU A 18 33.89 -46.38 -2.35
C LEU A 18 34.07 -44.91 -2.83
N THR A 19 35.14 -44.17 -2.44
CA THR A 19 36.55 -44.19 -2.96
C THR A 19 36.75 -43.64 -4.38
N ASP A 20 37.88 -43.04 -4.78
CA ASP A 20 39.07 -42.44 -4.12
C ASP A 20 39.86 -41.74 -5.26
N THR A 21 40.48 -40.58 -5.02
CA THR A 21 41.77 -40.27 -5.67
C THR A 21 42.55 -39.21 -4.86
N ARG A 22 43.72 -39.62 -4.37
CA ARG A 22 44.58 -38.85 -3.46
C ARG A 22 45.40 -37.78 -4.19
N VAL A 23 45.65 -36.68 -3.49
CA VAL A 23 46.87 -35.88 -3.68
C VAL A 23 47.99 -36.48 -2.82
N HIS A 24 49.19 -36.64 -3.38
CA HIS A 24 50.36 -37.20 -2.67
C HIS A 24 51.13 -36.13 -1.88
N LEU A 25 51.59 -36.49 -0.67
CA LEU A 25 52.60 -35.72 0.08
C LEU A 25 53.62 -36.65 0.77
N TYR A 26 54.82 -36.11 1.01
CA TYR A 26 56.04 -36.86 1.36
C TYR A 26 56.10 -37.40 2.81
N LYS A 27 56.70 -38.60 2.97
CA LYS A 27 57.62 -39.00 4.06
C LYS A 27 58.32 -40.32 3.67
N GLN A 28 59.64 -40.38 3.63
CA GLN A 28 60.55 -40.74 4.73
C GLN A 28 60.32 -42.14 5.35
N THR A 29 61.26 -43.05 5.08
CA THR A 29 61.59 -44.27 5.86
C THR A 29 62.04 -43.91 7.29
N PRO A 30 61.95 -44.81 8.30
CA PRO A 30 62.52 -46.18 8.31
C PRO A 30 61.59 -47.25 8.94
N GLY A 31 62.06 -48.50 9.21
CA GLY A 31 61.15 -49.49 9.84
C GLY A 31 61.66 -50.83 10.39
N ASN A 32 62.41 -51.65 9.64
CA ASN A 32 63.12 -52.87 10.12
C ASN A 32 62.26 -54.08 10.64
N LYS A 33 62.80 -55.31 10.49
CA LYS A 33 62.26 -56.64 10.92
C LYS A 33 61.00 -57.05 10.12
N ARG A 34 60.66 -58.32 9.84
CA ARG A 34 60.93 -59.70 10.35
C ARG A 34 60.75 -60.66 9.11
N VAL A 35 61.08 -61.97 8.99
CA VAL A 35 61.53 -63.12 9.81
C VAL A 35 62.47 -64.00 8.92
N LEU A 36 63.01 -65.14 9.39
CA LEU A 36 63.65 -66.20 8.56
C LEU A 36 62.90 -67.55 8.61
N LYS A 37 62.92 -68.29 7.49
CA LYS A 37 62.93 -69.78 7.35
C LYS A 37 63.22 -70.11 5.86
N LYS A 38 64.27 -70.85 5.44
CA LYS A 38 64.62 -72.29 5.64
C LYS A 38 63.43 -73.21 5.25
N THR A 39 63.54 -74.20 4.35
CA THR A 39 64.70 -74.92 3.74
C THR A 39 64.27 -75.60 2.42
N ARG A 40 65.16 -76.00 1.49
CA ARG A 40 65.83 -77.33 1.44
C ARG A 40 67.00 -77.37 0.42
N ARG A 41 67.88 -78.39 0.53
CA ARG A 41 69.14 -78.55 -0.25
C ARG A 41 69.01 -79.48 -1.47
N LYS A 42 69.88 -79.32 -2.48
CA LYS A 42 70.42 -80.45 -3.30
C LYS A 42 71.91 -80.23 -3.69
N ARG A 43 72.56 -81.28 -4.21
CA ARG A 43 74.03 -81.51 -4.32
C ARG A 43 74.35 -82.20 -5.68
N LEU A 44 75.53 -82.12 -6.31
CA LEU A 44 76.77 -81.35 -6.09
C LEU A 44 77.01 -80.42 -7.33
N LYS A 45 78.14 -80.23 -8.05
CA LYS A 45 79.57 -80.68 -7.98
C LYS A 45 80.55 -79.55 -8.40
N ARG A 46 81.36 -79.66 -9.47
CA ARG A 46 82.40 -78.67 -9.89
C ARG A 46 82.99 -79.00 -11.28
N ARG A 47 83.52 -77.98 -11.99
CA ARG A 47 84.39 -78.04 -13.22
C ARG A 47 83.69 -78.53 -14.51
N ARG A 48 84.14 -78.23 -15.75
CA ARG A 48 85.45 -77.73 -16.27
C ARG A 48 85.25 -76.81 -17.53
N ARG A 49 86.33 -76.18 -18.06
CA ARG A 49 86.32 -75.21 -19.20
C ARG A 49 86.15 -75.86 -20.59
N LYS A 50 85.46 -75.15 -21.51
CA LYS A 50 85.61 -75.03 -22.99
C LYS A 50 84.48 -74.07 -23.47
N ALA A 51 84.56 -73.30 -24.57
CA ALA A 51 85.66 -72.70 -25.34
C ALA A 51 85.12 -71.43 -26.05
N LYS A 52 85.97 -70.52 -26.56
CA LYS A 52 85.48 -69.43 -27.43
C LYS A 52 85.07 -70.02 -28.80
N ASN A 53 83.99 -69.50 -29.38
CA ASN A 53 83.82 -69.39 -30.83
C ASN A 53 83.36 -67.96 -31.14
N THR A 54 84.03 -67.31 -32.08
CA THR A 54 83.70 -65.97 -32.57
C THR A 54 82.98 -66.07 -33.91
N THR A 55 81.81 -65.45 -34.02
CA THR A 55 81.17 -65.20 -35.32
C THR A 55 80.87 -63.72 -35.43
N TYR A 56 81.79 -62.96 -36.01
CA TYR A 56 81.51 -61.60 -36.48
C TYR A 56 80.61 -61.71 -37.72
N GLN A 57 79.29 -61.60 -37.54
CA GLN A 57 78.43 -61.19 -38.64
C GLN A 57 78.48 -59.66 -38.71
N GLY A 58 79.36 -59.15 -39.57
CA GLY A 58 79.43 -57.74 -39.91
C GLY A 58 78.15 -57.33 -40.66
N GLY A 59 77.15 -56.85 -39.92
CA GLY A 59 75.93 -56.30 -40.51
C GLY A 59 76.27 -55.08 -41.35
N MET A 60 76.32 -55.24 -42.68
CA MET A 60 76.52 -54.12 -43.60
C MET A 60 75.42 -53.08 -43.37
N ILE A 61 75.80 -51.91 -42.86
CA ILE A 61 74.90 -50.77 -42.74
C ILE A 61 74.51 -50.37 -44.16
N ASN A 62 73.28 -50.69 -44.54
CA ASN A 62 72.74 -50.33 -45.84
C ASN A 62 72.44 -48.83 -45.82
N TRP A 63 73.42 -48.02 -46.27
CA TRP A 63 73.36 -46.56 -46.25
C TRP A 63 72.15 -46.00 -47.00
N LEU A 64 71.60 -46.70 -48.00
CA LEU A 64 70.33 -46.33 -48.64
C LEU A 64 69.16 -46.38 -47.64
N LYS A 65 69.10 -47.42 -46.80
CA LYS A 65 68.09 -47.51 -45.73
C LYS A 65 68.30 -46.43 -44.65
N VAL A 66 69.54 -46.11 -44.30
CA VAL A 66 69.84 -45.00 -43.37
C VAL A 66 69.41 -43.66 -43.95
N ALA A 67 69.70 -43.41 -45.23
CA ALA A 67 69.26 -42.20 -45.94
C ALA A 67 67.74 -42.09 -46.04
N VAL A 68 67.03 -43.18 -46.34
CA VAL A 68 65.56 -43.22 -46.37
C VAL A 68 64.96 -43.00 -44.97
N ILE A 69 65.54 -43.59 -43.91
CA ILE A 69 65.11 -43.36 -42.52
C ILE A 69 65.37 -41.90 -42.11
N MET A 70 66.53 -41.33 -42.45
CA MET A 70 66.83 -39.91 -42.20
C MET A 70 65.87 -38.99 -42.97
N MET A 71 65.55 -39.28 -44.23
CA MET A 71 64.60 -38.51 -45.03
C MET A 71 63.18 -38.60 -44.46
N ALA A 72 62.75 -39.79 -44.03
CA ALA A 72 61.48 -39.99 -43.35
C ALA A 72 61.42 -39.27 -41.99
N LEU A 73 62.53 -39.23 -41.24
CA LEU A 73 62.64 -38.52 -39.96
C LEU A 73 62.64 -37.00 -40.17
N VAL A 74 63.32 -36.48 -41.20
CA VAL A 74 63.24 -35.06 -41.60
C VAL A 74 61.83 -34.69 -42.06
N MET A 75 61.14 -35.54 -42.83
CA MET A 75 59.73 -35.32 -43.16
C MET A 75 58.83 -35.37 -41.93
N ALA A 76 59.04 -36.30 -40.99
CA ALA A 76 58.28 -36.38 -39.74
C ALA A 76 58.51 -35.15 -38.84
N LEU A 77 59.74 -34.62 -38.77
CA LEU A 77 60.05 -33.37 -38.07
C LEU A 77 59.44 -32.15 -38.80
N GLY A 78 59.43 -32.13 -40.14
CA GLY A 78 58.78 -31.08 -40.93
C GLY A 78 57.27 -31.06 -40.74
N ILE A 79 56.62 -32.24 -40.80
CA ILE A 79 55.18 -32.40 -40.53
C ILE A 79 54.87 -32.06 -39.08
N GLY A 80 55.66 -32.54 -38.12
CA GLY A 80 55.52 -32.20 -36.70
C GLY A 80 55.68 -30.70 -36.43
N GLY A 81 56.62 -30.04 -37.10
CA GLY A 81 56.82 -28.59 -37.04
C GLY A 81 55.67 -27.80 -37.66
N LEU A 82 55.08 -28.27 -38.77
CA LEU A 82 53.88 -27.67 -39.37
C LEU A 82 52.64 -27.83 -38.47
N ILE A 83 52.44 -29.02 -37.89
CA ILE A 83 51.37 -29.26 -36.91
C ILE A 83 51.58 -28.38 -35.67
N TRP A 84 52.81 -28.25 -35.17
CA TRP A 84 53.14 -27.37 -34.05
C TRP A 84 52.85 -25.90 -34.38
N LEU A 85 53.22 -25.42 -35.57
CA LEU A 85 52.90 -24.06 -36.05
C LEU A 85 51.39 -23.82 -36.19
N GLN A 86 50.61 -24.83 -36.58
CA GLN A 86 49.17 -24.70 -36.82
C GLN A 86 48.31 -24.92 -35.55
N VAL A 87 48.78 -25.69 -34.57
CA VAL A 87 47.96 -26.15 -33.42
C VAL A 87 48.43 -25.60 -32.08
N SER A 88 49.72 -25.26 -31.90
CA SER A 88 50.20 -24.72 -30.61
C SER A 88 50.10 -23.18 -30.56
N PRO A 89 49.76 -22.58 -29.41
CA PRO A 89 49.67 -21.11 -29.29
C PRO A 89 50.99 -20.40 -29.62
N SER A 90 52.13 -20.96 -29.20
CA SER A 90 53.46 -20.41 -29.50
C SER A 90 53.85 -20.57 -30.97
N GLY A 91 53.41 -21.65 -31.63
CA GLY A 91 53.56 -21.83 -33.07
C GLY A 91 52.71 -20.85 -33.89
N GLN A 92 51.46 -20.62 -33.47
CA GLN A 92 50.56 -19.65 -34.10
C GLN A 92 51.05 -18.20 -33.90
N LEU A 93 51.59 -17.85 -32.73
CA LEU A 93 52.26 -16.56 -32.49
C LEU A 93 53.46 -16.34 -33.43
N VAL A 94 54.25 -17.40 -33.69
CA VAL A 94 55.33 -17.34 -34.70
C VAL A 94 54.78 -17.14 -36.11
N LEU A 95 53.63 -17.73 -36.48
CA LEU A 95 52.95 -17.42 -37.75
C LEU A 95 52.49 -15.95 -37.82
N ALA A 96 51.92 -15.41 -36.74
CA ALA A 96 51.47 -14.03 -36.67
C ALA A 96 52.64 -13.03 -36.83
N ARG A 97 53.75 -13.24 -36.11
CA ARG A 97 54.99 -12.45 -36.26
C ARG A 97 55.57 -12.50 -37.69
N MET A 98 55.39 -13.63 -38.41
CA MET A 98 55.78 -13.77 -39.81
C MET A 98 54.78 -13.16 -40.81
N GLY A 99 53.76 -12.42 -40.35
CA GLY A 99 52.73 -11.82 -41.20
C GLY A 99 51.82 -12.83 -41.91
N ARG A 100 51.77 -14.08 -41.42
CA ARG A 100 50.89 -15.14 -41.95
C ARG A 100 49.57 -15.14 -41.17
N LYS A 101 48.53 -15.74 -41.78
CA LYS A 101 47.24 -15.95 -41.10
C LYS A 101 47.43 -16.84 -39.86
N ALA A 102 46.98 -16.36 -38.71
CA ALA A 102 47.02 -17.03 -37.42
C ALA A 102 45.63 -16.97 -36.74
N SER A 103 45.52 -17.48 -35.50
CA SER A 103 44.33 -17.40 -34.65
C SER A 103 44.13 -16.01 -34.04
N SER A 104 42.95 -15.73 -33.47
CA SER A 104 42.73 -14.48 -32.71
C SER A 104 43.70 -14.38 -31.53
N ASP A 105 43.87 -15.45 -30.73
CA ASP A 105 44.83 -15.48 -29.60
C ASP A 105 46.26 -15.12 -30.01
N ALA A 106 46.72 -15.58 -31.18
CA ALA A 106 48.06 -15.26 -31.67
C ALA A 106 48.20 -13.78 -32.09
N TYR A 107 47.12 -13.14 -32.54
CA TYR A 107 47.10 -11.69 -32.79
C TYR A 107 46.93 -10.88 -31.51
N TRP A 108 46.15 -11.33 -30.52
CA TRP A 108 46.09 -10.71 -29.19
C TRP A 108 47.48 -10.71 -28.53
N ALA A 109 48.14 -11.87 -28.45
CA ALA A 109 49.49 -11.97 -27.89
C ALA A 109 50.53 -11.13 -28.67
N LEU A 110 50.44 -11.09 -30.01
CA LEU A 110 51.30 -10.23 -30.82
C LEU A 110 51.03 -8.73 -30.58
N GLY A 111 49.77 -8.34 -30.38
CA GLY A 111 49.40 -6.97 -30.06
C GLY A 111 50.02 -6.50 -28.75
N THR A 112 49.99 -7.34 -27.71
CA THR A 112 50.66 -7.05 -26.43
C THR A 112 52.17 -6.97 -26.59
N GLU A 113 52.80 -7.93 -27.29
CA GLU A 113 54.24 -7.86 -27.58
C GLU A 113 54.64 -6.59 -28.35
N LEU A 114 53.77 -6.07 -29.22
CA LEU A 114 53.98 -4.80 -29.93
C LEU A 114 53.78 -3.58 -29.03
N LEU A 115 52.85 -3.64 -28.07
CA LEU A 115 52.60 -2.58 -27.09
C LEU A 115 53.78 -2.45 -26.11
N ASP A 116 54.26 -3.57 -25.57
CA ASP A 116 55.47 -3.66 -24.71
C ASP A 116 56.72 -3.08 -25.38
N GLN A 117 56.80 -3.18 -26.72
CA GLN A 117 57.89 -2.66 -27.54
C GLN A 117 57.69 -1.19 -27.98
N GLY A 118 56.60 -0.54 -27.58
CA GLY A 118 56.27 0.83 -27.95
C GLY A 118 55.74 1.01 -29.39
N TYR A 119 55.44 -0.07 -30.11
CA TYR A 119 54.84 -0.02 -31.45
C TYR A 119 53.30 0.15 -31.41
N ILE A 120 52.84 1.10 -30.61
CA ILE A 120 51.44 1.26 -30.16
C ILE A 120 50.43 1.23 -31.34
N ALA A 121 50.67 2.01 -32.41
CA ALA A 121 49.78 2.01 -33.58
C ALA A 121 49.66 0.62 -34.25
N ARG A 122 50.72 -0.18 -34.25
CA ARG A 122 50.70 -1.57 -34.75
C ARG A 122 50.02 -2.52 -33.77
N ALA A 123 50.11 -2.28 -32.46
CA ALA A 123 49.35 -3.02 -31.46
C ALA A 123 47.83 -2.84 -31.69
N ILE A 124 47.36 -1.59 -31.79
CA ILE A 124 45.95 -1.25 -32.08
C ILE A 124 45.48 -1.90 -33.39
N GLU A 125 46.26 -1.81 -34.47
CA GLU A 125 45.97 -2.51 -35.73
C GLU A 125 45.86 -4.03 -35.58
N THR A 126 46.66 -4.63 -34.70
CA THR A 126 46.73 -6.08 -34.51
C THR A 126 45.58 -6.57 -33.62
N TYR A 127 45.23 -5.82 -32.57
CA TYR A 127 44.04 -6.04 -31.74
C TYR A 127 42.75 -5.94 -32.58
N LYS A 128 42.61 -4.93 -33.44
CA LYS A 128 41.46 -4.82 -34.37
C LYS A 128 41.35 -6.03 -35.31
N LYS A 129 42.49 -6.57 -35.79
CA LYS A 129 42.52 -7.80 -36.61
C LYS A 129 42.19 -9.05 -35.79
N ALA A 130 42.59 -9.11 -34.53
CA ALA A 130 42.24 -10.19 -33.62
C ALA A 130 40.73 -10.23 -33.32
N GLU A 131 40.13 -9.06 -33.05
CA GLU A 131 38.69 -8.89 -32.84
C GLU A 131 37.89 -9.31 -34.08
N MET A 132 38.26 -8.84 -35.27
CA MET A 132 37.58 -9.17 -36.54
C MET A 132 37.56 -10.67 -36.88
N LEU A 133 38.41 -11.48 -36.25
CA LEU A 133 38.43 -12.94 -36.43
C LEU A 133 37.49 -13.68 -35.47
N GLU A 134 37.25 -13.13 -34.27
CA GLU A 134 36.43 -13.76 -33.22
C GLU A 134 35.60 -12.71 -32.45
N PRO A 135 34.60 -12.07 -33.10
CA PRO A 135 33.86 -10.93 -32.56
C PRO A 135 32.84 -11.28 -31.46
N GLU A 136 32.56 -12.58 -31.25
CA GLU A 136 31.66 -13.10 -30.20
C GLU A 136 32.42 -13.94 -29.15
N ARG A 137 33.70 -13.62 -28.95
CA ARG A 137 34.59 -14.26 -27.96
C ARG A 137 34.11 -14.00 -26.52
N LYS A 138 34.24 -15.00 -25.64
CA LYS A 138 33.76 -14.92 -24.24
C LYS A 138 34.58 -14.01 -23.34
N ASP A 139 35.89 -13.94 -23.58
CA ASP A 139 36.88 -13.08 -22.93
C ASP A 139 37.10 -11.75 -23.68
N LEU A 140 36.16 -11.35 -24.56
CA LEU A 140 36.30 -10.16 -25.41
C LEU A 140 36.38 -8.86 -24.61
N ASP A 141 35.69 -8.77 -23.48
CA ASP A 141 35.77 -7.64 -22.55
C ASP A 141 37.21 -7.45 -22.03
N GLU A 142 37.85 -8.53 -21.57
CA GLU A 142 39.24 -8.54 -21.10
C GLU A 142 40.23 -8.23 -22.24
N LYS A 143 39.93 -8.61 -23.49
CA LYS A 143 40.74 -8.22 -24.66
C LYS A 143 40.52 -6.76 -25.08
N LEU A 144 39.33 -6.22 -24.92
CA LEU A 144 39.03 -4.83 -25.21
C LEU A 144 39.65 -3.87 -24.19
N LEU A 145 39.83 -4.28 -22.92
CA LEU A 145 40.65 -3.51 -21.96
C LEU A 145 42.07 -3.28 -22.48
N LEU A 146 42.75 -4.31 -23.01
CA LEU A 146 44.08 -4.19 -23.64
C LEU A 146 44.06 -3.29 -24.89
N THR A 147 42.92 -3.24 -25.59
CA THR A 147 42.74 -2.36 -26.76
C THR A 147 42.60 -0.90 -26.34
N ALA A 148 41.88 -0.64 -25.25
CA ALA A 148 41.73 0.68 -24.67
C ALA A 148 43.03 1.20 -24.05
N GLU A 149 43.78 0.36 -23.32
CA GLU A 149 45.13 0.67 -22.82
C GLU A 149 46.08 1.10 -23.96
N ALA A 150 46.02 0.43 -25.11
CA ALA A 150 46.79 0.84 -26.29
C ALA A 150 46.32 2.18 -26.89
N TYR A 151 45.04 2.53 -26.78
CA TYR A 151 44.55 3.86 -27.16
C TYR A 151 44.97 4.95 -26.14
N GLU A 152 44.94 4.67 -24.84
CA GLU A 152 45.47 5.59 -23.81
C GLU A 152 46.97 5.85 -24.04
N ALA A 153 47.76 4.80 -24.31
CA ALA A 153 49.16 4.92 -24.67
C ALA A 153 49.39 5.70 -25.98
N ALA A 154 48.44 5.68 -26.91
CA ALA A 154 48.45 6.51 -28.12
C ALA A 154 47.95 7.95 -27.90
N ASN A 155 47.57 8.31 -26.68
CA ASN A 155 46.88 9.57 -26.32
C ASN A 155 45.54 9.76 -27.09
N GLN A 156 44.89 8.66 -27.47
CA GLN A 156 43.61 8.61 -28.17
C GLN A 156 42.45 8.42 -27.19
N MET A 157 42.32 9.32 -26.22
CA MET A 157 41.42 9.14 -25.07
C MET A 157 39.94 8.95 -25.44
N MET A 158 39.47 9.56 -26.55
CA MET A 158 38.10 9.33 -27.06
C MET A 158 37.90 7.90 -27.60
N ASP A 159 38.92 7.32 -28.25
CA ASP A 159 38.85 5.95 -28.74
C ASP A 159 38.93 4.94 -27.58
N ALA A 160 39.69 5.25 -26.52
CA ALA A 160 39.72 4.48 -25.28
C ALA A 160 38.37 4.53 -24.54
N GLU A 161 37.80 5.73 -24.35
CA GLU A 161 36.50 5.94 -23.71
C GLU A 161 35.38 5.18 -24.44
N ALA A 162 35.34 5.20 -25.78
CA ALA A 162 34.37 4.45 -26.58
C ALA A 162 34.52 2.92 -26.46
N VAL A 163 35.75 2.41 -26.24
CA VAL A 163 35.97 0.98 -25.95
C VAL A 163 35.51 0.62 -24.54
N TYR A 164 35.80 1.45 -23.53
CA TYR A 164 35.29 1.23 -22.17
C TYR A 164 33.76 1.29 -22.13
N GLU A 165 33.13 2.25 -22.83
CA GLU A 165 31.67 2.33 -22.97
C GLU A 165 31.10 1.04 -23.56
N ARG A 166 31.68 0.52 -24.64
CA ARG A 166 31.25 -0.76 -25.22
C ARG A 166 31.36 -1.92 -24.22
N ILE A 167 32.44 -1.99 -23.42
CA ILE A 167 32.59 -3.03 -22.39
C ILE A 167 31.45 -2.92 -21.37
N TYR A 168 31.25 -1.75 -20.76
CA TYR A 168 30.28 -1.59 -19.67
C TYR A 168 28.81 -1.49 -20.12
N THR A 169 28.53 -1.25 -21.41
CA THR A 169 27.16 -1.23 -21.96
C THR A 169 26.73 -2.54 -22.62
N GLN A 170 27.64 -3.29 -23.25
CA GLN A 170 27.29 -4.42 -24.12
C GLN A 170 27.87 -5.78 -23.71
N LEU A 171 28.96 -5.82 -22.92
CA LEU A 171 29.71 -7.07 -22.68
C LEU A 171 29.70 -7.51 -21.22
N ALA A 172 30.12 -6.63 -20.31
CA ALA A 172 30.30 -6.94 -18.88
C ALA A 172 29.84 -5.76 -17.99
N PRO A 173 28.54 -5.41 -18.00
CA PRO A 173 28.00 -4.28 -17.23
C PRO A 173 28.18 -4.41 -15.71
N GLU A 174 28.42 -5.62 -15.21
CA GLU A 174 28.71 -5.92 -13.80
C GLU A 174 30.20 -5.81 -13.40
N LYS A 175 31.13 -5.71 -14.36
CA LYS A 175 32.57 -5.55 -14.06
C LYS A 175 32.91 -4.07 -13.80
N PRO A 176 33.51 -3.70 -12.64
CA PRO A 176 33.80 -2.30 -12.30
C PRO A 176 35.00 -1.68 -13.05
N GLU A 177 35.84 -2.49 -13.70
CA GLU A 177 37.13 -2.05 -14.25
C GLU A 177 37.00 -1.03 -15.37
N ALA A 178 36.14 -1.30 -16.37
CA ALA A 178 35.89 -0.38 -17.48
C ALA A 178 35.24 0.94 -17.02
N TYR A 179 34.34 0.90 -16.03
CA TYR A 179 33.78 2.12 -15.44
C TYR A 179 34.87 2.97 -14.78
N ARG A 180 35.76 2.39 -13.97
CA ARG A 180 36.83 3.13 -13.28
C ARG A 180 37.76 3.82 -14.27
N LEU A 181 38.15 3.14 -15.34
CA LEU A 181 39.03 3.71 -16.37
C LEU A 181 38.36 4.85 -17.15
N ALA A 182 37.11 4.66 -17.61
CA ALA A 182 36.34 5.73 -18.24
C ALA A 182 36.10 6.93 -17.30
N ILE A 183 35.81 6.68 -16.01
CA ILE A 183 35.67 7.72 -14.98
C ILE A 183 36.98 8.50 -14.80
N ASN A 184 38.13 7.83 -14.78
CA ASN A 184 39.43 8.49 -14.68
C ASN A 184 39.69 9.39 -15.91
N ILE A 185 39.47 8.88 -17.14
CA ILE A 185 39.57 9.69 -18.37
C ILE A 185 38.67 10.94 -18.30
N MET A 186 37.45 10.83 -17.78
CA MET A 186 36.55 11.97 -17.61
C MET A 186 37.08 12.96 -16.57
N LEU A 187 37.59 12.50 -15.42
CA LEU A 187 38.13 13.36 -14.37
C LEU A 187 39.42 14.07 -14.79
N ASP A 188 40.32 13.39 -15.49
CA ASP A 188 41.57 13.97 -16.04
C ASP A 188 41.30 15.00 -17.16
N GLN A 189 40.07 15.06 -17.68
CA GLN A 189 39.58 16.04 -18.64
C GLN A 189 38.69 17.13 -18.01
N ASP A 190 38.66 17.25 -16.67
CA ASP A 190 37.75 18.12 -15.89
C ASP A 190 36.23 17.87 -16.16
N ARG A 191 35.85 16.75 -16.78
CA ARG A 191 34.46 16.37 -17.12
C ARG A 191 33.73 15.77 -15.91
N VAL A 192 33.68 16.52 -14.81
CA VAL A 192 33.12 16.08 -13.53
C VAL A 192 31.65 15.69 -13.62
N PHE A 193 30.80 16.42 -14.37
CA PHE A 193 29.38 16.09 -14.49
C PHE A 193 29.13 14.74 -15.20
N PRO A 194 29.72 14.44 -16.38
CA PRO A 194 29.72 13.09 -16.94
C PRO A 194 30.26 12.02 -15.98
N ALA A 195 31.39 12.27 -15.31
CA ALA A 195 32.01 11.31 -14.39
C ALA A 195 31.08 10.97 -13.21
N VAL A 196 30.44 11.97 -12.60
CA VAL A 196 29.47 11.81 -11.50
C VAL A 196 28.24 11.00 -11.94
N ASN A 197 27.75 11.21 -13.16
CA ASN A 197 26.64 10.41 -13.69
C ASN A 197 27.07 8.96 -13.98
N LEU A 198 28.29 8.76 -14.50
CA LEU A 198 28.84 7.42 -14.74
C LEU A 198 29.14 6.67 -13.44
N MET A 199 29.60 7.33 -12.38
CA MET A 199 29.75 6.74 -11.04
C MET A 199 28.43 6.22 -10.49
N LYS A 200 27.34 6.97 -10.68
CA LYS A 200 26.00 6.52 -10.26
C LYS A 200 25.58 5.26 -11.03
N LEU A 201 25.71 5.27 -12.36
CA LEU A 201 25.41 4.10 -13.20
C LEU A 201 26.29 2.89 -12.82
N ALA A 202 27.58 3.11 -12.58
CA ALA A 202 28.52 2.08 -12.18
C ALA A 202 28.11 1.42 -10.85
N HIS A 203 27.72 2.21 -9.84
CA HIS A 203 27.19 1.68 -8.58
C HIS A 203 25.89 0.87 -8.81
N GLU A 204 24.94 1.40 -9.58
CA GLU A 204 23.67 0.73 -9.91
C GLU A 204 23.84 -0.60 -10.67
N LYS A 205 24.95 -0.79 -11.39
CA LYS A 205 25.22 -1.99 -12.22
C LYS A 205 26.16 -3.00 -11.58
N THR A 206 27.13 -2.54 -10.78
CA THR A 206 28.19 -3.38 -10.19
C THR A 206 27.96 -3.68 -8.70
N GLY A 207 27.18 -2.86 -8.00
CA GLY A 207 27.05 -2.90 -6.55
C GLY A 207 28.30 -2.45 -5.78
N ASP A 208 29.30 -1.89 -6.45
CA ASP A 208 30.54 -1.42 -5.81
C ASP A 208 30.31 -0.08 -5.06
N GLU A 209 30.46 -0.12 -3.74
CA GLU A 209 30.43 1.03 -2.84
C GLU A 209 31.54 2.05 -3.16
N GLY A 210 32.62 1.65 -3.83
CA GLY A 210 33.71 2.53 -4.24
C GLY A 210 33.22 3.72 -5.07
N PHE A 211 32.32 3.48 -6.05
CA PHE A 211 31.76 4.55 -6.88
C PHE A 211 30.84 5.49 -6.10
N PHE A 212 30.04 4.97 -5.15
CA PHE A 212 29.20 5.79 -4.28
C PHE A 212 30.06 6.70 -3.38
N ASN A 213 31.11 6.15 -2.78
CA ASN A 213 32.05 6.90 -1.94
C ASN A 213 32.88 7.92 -2.74
N GLN A 214 33.26 7.62 -3.98
CA GLN A 214 33.95 8.56 -4.87
C GLN A 214 33.01 9.71 -5.28
N ARG A 215 31.78 9.38 -5.69
CA ARG A 215 30.78 10.37 -6.10
C ARG A 215 30.41 11.33 -4.96
N SER A 216 30.23 10.83 -3.74
CA SER A 216 29.84 11.63 -2.57
C SER A 216 30.89 12.67 -2.12
N GLN A 217 32.12 12.60 -2.64
CA GLN A 217 33.16 13.61 -2.46
C GLN A 217 33.11 14.73 -3.52
N LEU A 218 32.44 14.50 -4.65
CA LEU A 218 32.34 15.43 -5.78
C LEU A 218 30.99 16.15 -5.83
N VAL A 219 29.89 15.49 -5.44
CA VAL A 219 28.55 16.10 -5.42
C VAL A 219 28.27 16.86 -4.11
N PRO A 220 27.34 17.84 -4.13
CA PRO A 220 26.76 18.40 -2.92
C PRO A 220 26.24 17.32 -1.96
N GLN A 221 26.41 17.53 -0.65
CA GLN A 221 25.77 16.69 0.35
C GLN A 221 24.25 16.80 0.26
N PRO A 222 23.50 15.68 0.46
CA PRO A 222 22.04 15.72 0.46
C PRO A 222 21.51 16.64 1.58
N PRO A 223 20.38 17.32 1.36
CA PRO A 223 19.79 18.19 2.36
C PRO A 223 19.35 17.39 3.58
N LYS A 224 19.24 18.07 4.73
CA LYS A 224 18.77 17.48 5.99
C LYS A 224 17.51 18.19 6.45
N ALA A 225 16.47 17.43 6.75
CA ALA A 225 15.24 17.98 7.33
C ALA A 225 15.41 18.26 8.83
N SER A 226 14.90 19.40 9.30
CA SER A 226 14.95 19.80 10.71
C SER A 226 14.08 18.93 11.64
N LEU A 227 13.07 18.26 11.08
CA LEU A 227 12.15 17.39 11.78
C LEU A 227 12.38 15.93 11.36
N ALA A 228 12.54 15.03 12.33
CA ALA A 228 12.72 13.60 12.06
C ALA A 228 11.50 12.99 11.35
N ALA A 229 11.75 11.99 10.48
CA ALA A 229 10.72 11.25 9.76
C ALA A 229 9.69 10.58 10.70
N GLY A 230 8.47 10.36 10.22
CA GLY A 230 7.47 9.54 10.89
C GLY A 230 6.21 10.30 11.35
N LYS A 231 5.64 9.86 12.48
CA LYS A 231 4.36 10.36 13.00
C LYS A 231 4.55 11.54 13.93
N HIS A 232 3.77 12.61 13.71
CA HIS A 232 3.81 13.83 14.52
C HIS A 232 2.39 14.24 14.93
N MET A 233 2.29 14.90 16.09
CA MET A 233 1.04 15.50 16.58
C MET A 233 1.06 17.01 16.35
N TYR A 234 -0.11 17.54 15.96
CA TYR A 234 -0.35 18.94 15.58
C TYR A 234 0.40 19.39 14.31
N SER A 235 -0.01 20.53 13.74
CA SER A 235 0.67 21.11 12.58
C SER A 235 2.10 21.56 12.94
N LYS A 236 3.04 21.34 12.03
CA LYS A 236 4.49 21.58 12.22
C LYS A 236 5.07 22.36 11.06
N ASP A 237 6.20 22.99 11.30
CA ASP A 237 7.04 23.62 10.28
C ASP A 237 8.24 22.69 10.03
N ILE A 238 8.45 22.30 8.77
CA ILE A 238 9.68 21.61 8.34
C ILE A 238 10.61 22.64 7.71
N SER A 239 11.90 22.49 7.96
CA SER A 239 12.94 23.23 7.24
C SER A 239 13.92 22.24 6.62
N PHE A 240 14.34 22.49 5.39
CA PHE A 240 15.45 21.77 4.76
C PHE A 240 16.73 22.60 4.90
N ILE A 241 17.82 21.94 5.26
CA ILE A 241 19.11 22.56 5.61
C ILE A 241 20.18 21.91 4.72
N SER A 242 20.91 22.74 3.96
CA SER A 242 22.13 22.33 3.27
C SER A 242 23.30 22.52 4.22
N SER A 243 24.22 21.56 4.29
CA SER A 243 25.46 21.67 5.08
C SER A 243 26.55 22.49 4.38
N GLN A 244 26.29 22.94 3.14
CA GLN A 244 27.24 23.62 2.26
C GLN A 244 26.59 24.85 1.58
N ASP A 245 25.48 25.36 2.13
CA ASP A 245 24.73 26.55 1.66
C ASP A 245 24.27 26.55 0.18
N TYR A 246 24.24 25.37 -0.45
CA TYR A 246 23.70 25.18 -1.81
C TYR A 246 22.18 25.28 -1.90
N ASP A 247 21.68 25.63 -3.09
CA ASP A 247 20.26 25.66 -3.42
C ASP A 247 19.60 24.29 -3.23
N ILE A 248 18.45 24.26 -2.54
CA ILE A 248 17.67 23.04 -2.33
C ILE A 248 16.43 23.06 -3.23
N TYR A 249 16.20 21.97 -3.96
CA TYR A 249 14.99 21.74 -4.74
C TYR A 249 14.23 20.55 -4.16
N TYR A 250 12.91 20.71 -3.96
CA TYR A 250 12.07 19.67 -3.35
C TYR A 250 10.79 19.40 -4.15
N THR A 251 10.25 18.19 -4.03
CA THR A 251 8.95 17.80 -4.57
C THR A 251 8.19 16.89 -3.61
N THR A 252 6.87 16.83 -3.79
CA THR A 252 5.98 15.87 -3.10
C THR A 252 5.33 14.86 -4.05
N GLY A 253 5.71 14.89 -5.33
CA GLY A 253 5.25 13.96 -6.37
C GLY A 253 6.36 13.01 -6.85
N GLU A 254 6.14 12.36 -7.98
CA GLU A 254 7.04 11.35 -8.56
C GLU A 254 8.01 11.92 -9.63
N GLY A 255 7.93 13.22 -9.94
CA GLY A 255 8.77 13.86 -10.96
C GLY A 255 10.27 13.85 -10.64
N LEU A 256 11.11 14.01 -11.67
CA LEU A 256 12.57 14.04 -11.53
C LEU A 256 13.04 15.36 -10.88
N LEU A 257 14.00 15.25 -9.95
CA LEU A 257 14.66 16.40 -9.34
C LEU A 257 16.02 16.65 -10.02
N PRO A 258 16.45 17.91 -10.21
CA PRO A 258 15.79 19.14 -9.76
C PRO A 258 14.71 19.68 -10.72
N GLU A 259 14.60 19.16 -11.96
CA GLU A 259 13.78 19.74 -13.05
C GLU A 259 12.31 20.01 -12.71
N THR A 260 11.67 19.10 -11.96
CA THR A 260 10.26 19.22 -11.51
C THR A 260 10.14 19.70 -10.06
N GLY A 261 11.25 20.13 -9.45
CA GLY A 261 11.32 20.55 -8.06
C GLY A 261 10.99 22.02 -7.86
N THR A 262 10.28 22.32 -6.77
CA THR A 262 10.14 23.68 -6.27
C THR A 262 11.43 24.08 -5.53
N LYS A 263 12.00 25.25 -5.84
CA LYS A 263 13.11 25.80 -5.07
C LYS A 263 12.65 26.12 -3.64
N TYR A 264 13.37 25.59 -2.66
CA TYR A 264 13.12 25.84 -1.25
C TYR A 264 13.58 27.25 -0.86
N THR A 265 12.67 28.06 -0.30
CA THR A 265 12.92 29.47 0.08
C THR A 265 12.64 29.76 1.55
N GLY A 266 12.05 28.83 2.30
CA GLY A 266 11.71 29.01 3.72
C GLY A 266 10.87 27.85 4.27
N PRO A 267 10.59 27.85 5.59
CA PRO A 267 9.93 26.71 6.26
C PRO A 267 8.56 26.37 5.67
N ILE A 268 8.31 25.07 5.51
CA ILE A 268 7.07 24.52 4.94
C ILE A 268 6.13 24.16 6.09
N ARG A 269 4.97 24.83 6.16
CA ARG A 269 3.90 24.45 7.09
C ARG A 269 3.21 23.18 6.61
N ILE A 270 3.26 22.11 7.41
CA ILE A 270 2.45 20.91 7.20
C ILE A 270 1.32 20.81 8.25
N THR A 271 0.13 20.49 7.73
CA THR A 271 -1.12 20.29 8.48
C THR A 271 -1.40 18.80 8.65
N GLU A 272 -2.59 18.41 9.10
CA GLU A 272 -3.01 17.01 9.11
C GLU A 272 -2.93 16.38 7.72
N GLY A 273 -2.43 15.14 7.63
CA GLY A 273 -2.22 14.44 6.36
C GLY A 273 -0.96 13.57 6.37
N THR A 274 -0.65 12.97 5.22
CA THR A 274 0.62 12.29 4.98
C THR A 274 1.34 12.96 3.81
N TYR A 275 2.60 13.32 4.05
CA TYR A 275 3.45 14.04 3.10
C TYR A 275 4.72 13.24 2.89
N ASN A 276 5.04 12.91 1.63
CA ASN A 276 6.35 12.42 1.24
C ASN A 276 7.08 13.62 0.63
N PHE A 277 8.20 14.05 1.22
CA PHE A 277 9.08 15.04 0.62
C PHE A 277 10.32 14.34 0.06
N ARG A 278 10.66 14.69 -1.18
CA ARG A 278 11.90 14.32 -1.86
C ARG A 278 12.67 15.61 -2.11
N ALA A 279 13.96 15.67 -1.80
CA ALA A 279 14.75 16.89 -2.00
C ALA A 279 16.23 16.59 -2.36
N VAL A 280 16.81 17.50 -3.14
CA VAL A 280 18.23 17.49 -3.55
C VAL A 280 18.85 18.88 -3.33
N CYS A 281 20.16 18.92 -3.08
CA CYS A 281 20.99 20.11 -3.19
C CYS A 281 21.54 20.19 -4.63
N VAL A 282 21.62 21.40 -5.19
CA VAL A 282 22.17 21.66 -6.53
C VAL A 282 23.29 22.69 -6.44
N SER A 283 24.44 22.37 -7.01
CA SER A 283 25.59 23.26 -7.18
C SER A 283 25.97 23.29 -8.65
N SER A 284 25.67 24.40 -9.33
CA SER A 284 25.72 24.54 -10.80
C SER A 284 25.03 23.37 -11.52
N GLU A 285 25.79 22.42 -12.04
CA GLU A 285 25.31 21.23 -12.76
C GLU A 285 25.26 19.97 -11.87
N LEU A 286 25.92 19.99 -10.71
CA LEU A 286 26.04 18.84 -9.82
C LEU A 286 24.86 18.75 -8.85
N VAL A 287 24.23 17.57 -8.81
CA VAL A 287 23.06 17.27 -7.98
C VAL A 287 23.43 16.24 -6.92
N SER A 288 23.01 16.48 -5.68
CA SER A 288 23.20 15.55 -4.55
C SER A 288 22.44 14.23 -4.74
N ASP A 289 22.63 13.31 -3.79
CA ASP A 289 21.65 12.25 -3.57
C ASP A 289 20.30 12.79 -3.09
N GLU A 290 19.24 12.03 -3.33
CA GLU A 290 17.88 12.41 -2.97
C GLU A 290 17.58 12.07 -1.50
N MET A 291 17.33 13.11 -0.69
CA MET A 291 16.75 12.95 0.64
C MET A 291 15.25 12.67 0.49
N SER A 292 14.81 11.47 0.87
CA SER A 292 13.39 11.08 0.90
C SER A 292 12.88 10.95 2.34
N VAL A 293 11.83 11.71 2.70
CA VAL A 293 11.30 11.79 4.07
C VAL A 293 9.78 11.74 4.08
N ARG A 294 9.22 10.81 4.86
CA ARG A 294 7.77 10.70 5.09
C ARG A 294 7.38 11.29 6.44
N TYR A 295 6.35 12.14 6.43
CA TYR A 295 5.67 12.65 7.61
C TYR A 295 4.20 12.26 7.58
N THR A 296 3.65 11.88 8.75
CA THR A 296 2.22 11.73 8.96
C THR A 296 1.84 12.58 10.16
N ILE A 297 1.08 13.65 9.95
CA ILE A 297 0.51 14.45 11.04
C ILE A 297 -0.90 13.96 11.33
N THR A 298 -1.16 13.76 12.61
CA THR A 298 -2.50 13.53 13.16
C THR A 298 -2.87 14.63 14.15
N LEU A 299 -4.15 15.00 14.19
CA LEU A 299 -4.71 15.82 15.26
C LEU A 299 -5.27 14.92 16.37
N PRO A 300 -5.33 15.37 17.63
CA PRO A 300 -5.92 14.58 18.71
C PRO A 300 -7.43 14.39 18.48
N THR A 301 -7.89 13.15 18.66
CA THR A 301 -9.31 12.80 18.71
C THR A 301 -9.76 12.77 20.16
N PRO A 302 -10.82 13.50 20.55
CA PRO A 302 -11.23 13.58 21.96
C PRO A 302 -11.75 12.23 22.46
N MET A 303 -11.56 11.99 23.77
CA MET A 303 -12.15 10.81 24.42
C MET A 303 -13.68 10.85 24.41
N ALA A 304 -14.31 9.69 24.22
CA ALA A 304 -15.77 9.56 24.35
C ALA A 304 -16.25 10.00 25.74
N PRO A 305 -17.41 10.68 25.84
CA PRO A 305 -17.95 11.12 27.13
C PRO A 305 -18.26 9.93 28.05
N LYS A 306 -18.28 10.18 29.37
CA LYS A 306 -18.76 9.20 30.37
C LYS A 306 -20.00 9.73 31.07
N ALA A 307 -21.03 8.91 31.16
CA ALA A 307 -22.15 9.15 32.06
C ALA A 307 -21.75 8.96 33.54
N ASN A 308 -22.48 9.60 34.45
CA ASN A 308 -22.39 9.37 35.90
C ASN A 308 -23.15 8.11 36.36
N MET A 309 -24.09 7.59 35.56
CA MET A 309 -24.99 6.48 35.92
C MET A 309 -24.74 5.25 35.04
N GLN A 310 -24.61 4.07 35.67
CA GLN A 310 -24.39 2.79 34.97
C GLN A 310 -25.65 2.31 34.21
N PRO A 311 -25.50 1.71 33.02
CA PRO A 311 -26.62 1.16 32.24
C PRO A 311 -27.24 -0.04 32.96
N LYS A 312 -28.50 0.09 33.39
CA LYS A 312 -29.28 -0.96 34.06
C LYS A 312 -30.78 -0.63 34.09
N THR A 313 -31.57 -1.49 34.75
CA THR A 313 -32.97 -1.20 35.09
C THR A 313 -33.06 -0.38 36.38
N TYR A 314 -33.99 0.58 36.42
CA TYR A 314 -34.29 1.46 37.55
C TYR A 314 -35.81 1.53 37.78
N GLU A 315 -36.26 1.49 39.05
CA GLU A 315 -37.70 1.53 39.41
C GLU A 315 -38.34 2.93 39.34
N ARG A 316 -37.53 3.97 39.20
CA ARG A 316 -37.96 5.37 39.10
C ARG A 316 -37.18 6.09 38.02
N GLN A 317 -37.78 7.11 37.43
CA GLN A 317 -37.03 8.05 36.59
C GLN A 317 -35.87 8.67 37.38
N PHE A 318 -34.77 8.92 36.67
CA PHE A 318 -33.54 9.48 37.22
C PHE A 318 -32.90 10.40 36.17
N LYS A 319 -31.96 11.23 36.62
CA LYS A 319 -31.19 12.11 35.75
C LYS A 319 -29.78 11.58 35.54
N VAL A 320 -29.24 11.79 34.34
CA VAL A 320 -27.89 11.40 33.92
C VAL A 320 -27.10 12.65 33.51
N SER A 321 -25.89 12.78 34.04
CA SER A 321 -24.96 13.83 33.63
C SER A 321 -23.84 13.20 32.81
N LEU A 322 -23.50 13.84 31.69
CA LEU A 322 -22.32 13.53 30.91
C LEU A 322 -21.13 14.34 31.45
N ARG A 323 -19.93 13.77 31.36
CA ARG A 323 -18.66 14.47 31.57
C ARG A 323 -17.67 14.15 30.45
N ILE A 324 -16.86 15.16 30.12
CA ILE A 324 -15.62 14.99 29.37
C ILE A 324 -14.69 14.10 30.21
N VAL A 325 -13.92 13.25 29.54
CA VAL A 325 -12.97 12.31 30.15
C VAL A 325 -11.53 12.78 29.97
N ASP A 326 -11.31 13.60 28.95
CA ASP A 326 -10.04 14.19 28.59
C ASP A 326 -9.62 15.25 29.63
N GLU A 327 -8.37 15.19 30.08
CA GLU A 327 -7.79 16.17 31.00
C GLU A 327 -6.91 17.20 30.27
N GLU A 328 -6.49 16.89 29.02
CA GLU A 328 -5.68 17.75 28.16
C GLU A 328 -6.57 18.62 27.26
N ASP A 329 -7.58 18.04 26.61
CA ASP A 329 -8.52 18.75 25.73
C ASP A 329 -9.83 19.10 26.44
N LYS A 330 -9.90 20.32 26.98
CA LYS A 330 -11.09 20.87 27.66
C LYS A 330 -12.00 21.67 26.74
N ASP A 331 -11.55 21.96 25.52
CA ASP A 331 -12.30 22.74 24.51
C ASP A 331 -13.22 21.81 23.68
N VAL A 332 -14.03 21.02 24.40
CA VAL A 332 -14.83 19.91 23.86
C VAL A 332 -16.32 20.17 24.05
N THR A 333 -17.06 20.22 22.95
CA THR A 333 -18.54 20.23 22.96
C THR A 333 -19.06 18.80 22.95
N LEU A 334 -20.04 18.52 23.81
CA LEU A 334 -20.73 17.22 23.87
C LEU A 334 -22.09 17.30 23.15
N TYR A 335 -22.37 16.32 22.29
CA TYR A 335 -23.63 16.16 21.57
C TYR A 335 -24.26 14.82 21.94
N TYR A 336 -25.60 14.77 22.06
CA TYR A 336 -26.29 13.55 22.52
C TYR A 336 -27.70 13.38 21.96
N THR A 337 -28.14 12.12 21.90
CA THR A 337 -29.50 11.72 21.54
C THR A 337 -30.10 10.74 22.57
N LEU A 338 -31.42 10.76 22.69
CA LEU A 338 -32.27 9.87 23.50
C LEU A 338 -33.34 9.17 22.65
N ASP A 339 -33.67 9.73 21.48
CA ASP A 339 -34.67 9.23 20.55
C ASP A 339 -34.36 7.80 20.04
N GLY A 340 -33.07 7.53 19.77
CA GLY A 340 -32.52 6.31 19.20
C GLY A 340 -31.61 6.55 17.98
N THR A 341 -31.62 7.75 17.40
CA THR A 341 -30.78 8.17 16.25
C THR A 341 -29.30 8.24 16.61
N LYS A 342 -28.41 8.31 15.61
CA LYS A 342 -26.97 8.45 15.86
C LYS A 342 -26.65 9.92 16.14
N PRO A 343 -25.96 10.25 17.26
CA PRO A 343 -25.57 11.61 17.55
C PRO A 343 -24.51 12.12 16.57
N ASP A 344 -24.64 13.38 16.19
CA ASP A 344 -23.87 14.07 15.16
C ASP A 344 -23.69 15.57 15.52
N LEU A 345 -23.36 16.43 14.55
CA LEU A 345 -23.19 17.88 14.75
C LEU A 345 -24.51 18.65 14.77
N ASP A 346 -25.58 18.12 14.18
CA ASP A 346 -26.92 18.71 14.21
C ASP A 346 -27.76 18.18 15.40
N SER A 347 -27.19 17.33 16.26
CA SER A 347 -27.83 16.82 17.47
C SER A 347 -27.88 17.85 18.61
N PRO A 348 -28.73 17.65 19.63
CA PRO A 348 -28.75 18.51 20.81
C PRO A 348 -27.43 18.52 21.59
N ARG A 349 -26.99 19.72 21.97
CA ARG A 349 -25.77 19.95 22.76
C ARG A 349 -26.03 19.77 24.25
N TYR A 350 -25.10 19.13 24.95
CA TYR A 350 -25.16 18.98 26.40
C TYR A 350 -24.54 20.20 27.10
N VAL A 351 -25.40 21.09 27.60
CA VAL A 351 -25.02 22.34 28.29
C VAL A 351 -24.70 22.17 29.79
N GLY A 352 -24.62 20.93 30.28
CA GLY A 352 -24.37 20.61 31.70
C GLY A 352 -25.62 20.20 32.50
N ASP A 353 -26.82 20.52 32.00
CA ASP A 353 -28.09 20.16 32.65
C ASP A 353 -28.30 18.63 32.69
N PRO A 354 -28.58 18.02 33.86
CA PRO A 354 -28.72 16.57 33.96
C PRO A 354 -29.96 16.03 33.21
N ILE A 355 -29.70 15.17 32.24
CA ILE A 355 -30.63 14.58 31.26
C ILE A 355 -31.64 13.67 31.96
N LEU A 356 -32.94 13.93 31.85
CA LEU A 356 -33.98 13.08 32.44
C LEU A 356 -34.27 11.85 31.57
N ILE A 357 -34.09 10.64 32.11
CA ILE A 357 -34.41 9.40 31.38
C ILE A 357 -35.93 9.14 31.44
N PRO A 358 -36.60 8.90 30.30
CA PRO A 358 -38.06 8.66 30.25
C PRO A 358 -38.42 7.21 30.63
N PRO A 359 -39.71 6.92 30.92
CA PRO A 359 -40.21 5.57 31.15
C PRO A 359 -39.97 4.59 29.98
N GLY A 360 -39.79 3.30 30.29
CA GLY A 360 -39.53 2.25 29.30
C GLY A 360 -38.04 2.05 29.00
N LYS A 361 -37.71 1.53 27.81
CA LYS A 361 -36.32 1.42 27.30
C LYS A 361 -35.88 2.72 26.64
N SER A 362 -34.65 3.14 26.88
CA SER A 362 -34.04 4.36 26.33
C SER A 362 -32.56 4.13 26.01
N LEU A 363 -32.11 4.59 24.85
CA LEU A 363 -30.71 4.55 24.44
C LEU A 363 -30.15 5.97 24.55
N LEU A 364 -29.34 6.24 25.58
CA LEU A 364 -28.56 7.47 25.64
C LEU A 364 -27.30 7.27 24.79
N ARG A 365 -27.20 8.03 23.71
CA ARG A 365 -26.08 7.99 22.77
C ARG A 365 -25.39 9.35 22.79
N ALA A 366 -24.06 9.41 22.83
CA ALA A 366 -23.34 10.69 22.87
C ALA A 366 -21.95 10.64 22.25
N ILE A 367 -21.50 11.79 21.74
CA ILE A 367 -20.15 12.03 21.20
C ILE A 367 -19.54 13.30 21.80
N ALA A 368 -18.22 13.36 21.77
CA ALA A 368 -17.43 14.55 22.04
C ALA A 368 -16.84 15.09 20.73
N VAL A 369 -16.83 16.41 20.57
CA VAL A 369 -16.26 17.11 19.41
C VAL A 369 -15.33 18.21 19.93
N ASN A 370 -14.06 18.18 19.54
CA ASN A 370 -13.08 19.19 19.97
C ASN A 370 -12.93 20.34 18.97
N ARG A 371 -12.15 21.35 19.36
CA ARG A 371 -11.80 22.52 18.53
C ARG A 371 -11.14 22.22 17.17
N TYR A 372 -10.71 20.98 16.93
CA TYR A 372 -10.17 20.52 15.64
C TYR A 372 -11.24 19.84 14.76
N GLY A 373 -12.51 19.84 15.18
CA GLY A 373 -13.60 19.14 14.49
C GLY A 373 -13.51 17.61 14.57
N LYS A 374 -12.66 17.05 15.44
CA LYS A 374 -12.53 15.60 15.60
C LYS A 374 -13.64 15.10 16.52
N ILE A 375 -14.34 14.08 16.04
CA ILE A 375 -15.44 13.42 16.74
C ILE A 375 -14.88 12.17 17.46
N SER A 376 -15.25 11.99 18.72
CA SER A 376 -14.89 10.80 19.51
C SER A 376 -15.50 9.51 18.98
N SER A 377 -15.09 8.38 19.54
CA SER A 377 -15.95 7.19 19.51
C SER A 377 -17.28 7.45 20.22
N GLU A 378 -18.32 6.72 19.82
CA GLU A 378 -19.68 6.92 20.32
C GLU A 378 -19.88 6.22 21.68
N MET A 379 -20.36 6.95 22.69
CA MET A 379 -20.85 6.37 23.94
C MET A 379 -22.30 5.91 23.71
N ILE A 380 -22.61 4.64 23.95
CA ILE A 380 -23.98 4.07 23.85
C ILE A 380 -24.34 3.40 25.18
N LEU A 381 -25.44 3.81 25.80
CA LEU A 381 -25.92 3.27 27.09
C LEU A 381 -27.42 2.94 27.02
N GLU A 382 -27.77 1.66 27.20
CA GLU A 382 -29.17 1.25 27.39
C GLU A 382 -29.58 1.43 28.86
N TYR A 383 -30.61 2.25 29.08
CA TYR A 383 -31.31 2.36 30.36
C TYR A 383 -32.74 1.82 30.23
N LYS A 384 -33.25 1.23 31.31
CA LYS A 384 -34.66 0.83 31.42
C LYS A 384 -35.28 1.43 32.69
N VAL A 385 -36.32 2.24 32.55
CA VAL A 385 -37.12 2.72 33.68
C VAL A 385 -38.39 1.87 33.77
N ASN A 386 -38.57 1.17 34.90
CA ASN A 386 -39.66 0.23 35.16
C ASN A 386 -40.96 0.96 35.57
N GLN A 387 -41.46 1.82 34.68
CA GLN A 387 -42.70 2.57 34.87
C GLN A 387 -43.59 2.46 33.62
N PRO A 388 -44.92 2.66 33.75
CA PRO A 388 -45.81 2.69 32.60
C PRO A 388 -45.34 3.72 31.56
N PHE A 389 -45.15 3.27 30.33
CA PHE A 389 -44.74 4.11 29.21
C PHE A 389 -45.83 4.13 28.14
N LYS A 390 -45.83 5.20 27.34
CA LYS A 390 -46.78 5.40 26.23
C LYS A 390 -46.37 4.53 25.05
N PHE A 391 -47.32 4.17 24.19
CA PHE A 391 -47.06 3.33 23.02
C PHE A 391 -46.58 4.19 21.85
N PHE A 392 -45.72 3.62 20.99
CA PHE A 392 -45.35 4.22 19.71
C PHE A 392 -46.59 4.40 18.81
N PHE A 393 -46.52 5.26 17.79
CA PHE A 393 -47.58 5.32 16.78
C PHE A 393 -47.70 3.96 16.04
N GLY A 394 -48.89 3.65 15.52
CA GLY A 394 -49.23 2.38 14.88
C GLY A 394 -49.37 1.16 15.81
N ARG A 395 -48.75 1.17 17.00
CA ARG A 395 -48.88 0.08 18.00
C ARG A 395 -50.27 -0.08 18.61
N ARG A 396 -51.21 0.84 18.35
CA ARG A 396 -52.63 0.70 18.73
C ARG A 396 -53.54 0.96 17.52
N PRO A 397 -53.68 0.03 16.55
CA PRO A 397 -54.40 0.29 15.29
C PRO A 397 -55.86 0.77 15.41
N LYS A 398 -56.53 0.58 16.55
CA LYS A 398 -57.89 1.11 16.83
C LYS A 398 -57.91 2.54 17.41
N GLU A 399 -56.80 3.00 17.98
CA GLU A 399 -56.63 4.35 18.52
C GLU A 399 -55.78 5.24 17.59
N ASP A 400 -54.91 4.62 16.79
CA ASP A 400 -53.97 5.26 15.87
C ASP A 400 -54.60 5.53 14.48
N GLN A 401 -55.87 5.95 14.46
CA GLN A 401 -56.66 6.31 13.28
C GLN A 401 -57.51 7.56 13.56
N PHE A 402 -58.05 8.20 12.52
CA PHE A 402 -59.08 9.23 12.67
C PHE A 402 -60.39 8.64 13.23
N ALA A 403 -61.11 9.41 14.06
CA ALA A 403 -62.34 8.96 14.69
C ALA A 403 -63.47 8.75 13.66
N GLY A 404 -63.98 7.51 13.59
CA GLY A 404 -65.07 7.10 12.70
C GLY A 404 -64.61 6.46 11.37
N MET A 405 -63.31 6.52 11.04
CA MET A 405 -62.78 5.96 9.80
C MET A 405 -61.52 5.11 10.03
N THR A 406 -61.07 4.39 9.01
CA THR A 406 -59.78 3.68 8.99
C THR A 406 -59.23 3.65 7.58
N LEU A 407 -57.97 4.04 7.41
CA LEU A 407 -57.32 4.06 6.10
C LEU A 407 -57.27 2.63 5.50
N MET A 408 -57.38 2.56 4.17
CA MET A 408 -57.53 1.33 3.38
C MET A 408 -58.79 0.49 3.71
N LYS A 409 -59.74 1.00 4.50
CA LYS A 409 -60.97 0.26 4.88
C LYS A 409 -62.27 1.06 4.79
N THR A 410 -62.25 2.36 5.07
CA THR A 410 -63.44 3.21 4.90
C THR A 410 -63.67 3.47 3.41
N THR A 411 -64.81 3.02 2.88
CA THR A 411 -65.22 3.22 1.48
C THR A 411 -65.55 4.68 1.20
N ARG A 412 -65.46 5.11 -0.07
CA ARG A 412 -65.83 6.47 -0.51
C ARG A 412 -67.26 6.83 -0.15
N GLU A 413 -68.20 5.88 -0.25
CA GLU A 413 -69.60 6.06 0.15
C GLU A 413 -69.74 6.37 1.65
N ALA A 414 -69.10 5.59 2.51
CA ALA A 414 -69.13 5.81 3.96
C ALA A 414 -68.42 7.13 4.35
N PHE A 415 -67.37 7.51 3.63
CA PHE A 415 -66.67 8.78 3.83
C PHE A 415 -67.56 9.98 3.46
N ILE A 416 -68.20 9.96 2.28
CA ILE A 416 -69.11 11.02 1.82
C ILE A 416 -70.33 11.12 2.73
N ALA A 417 -70.89 9.99 3.17
CA ALA A 417 -71.99 9.98 4.14
C ALA A 417 -71.65 10.62 5.50
N GLN A 418 -70.36 10.68 5.87
CA GLN A 418 -69.90 11.30 7.12
C GLN A 418 -69.41 12.75 6.95
N TYR A 419 -68.81 13.10 5.80
CA TYR A 419 -68.10 14.37 5.60
C TYR A 419 -68.63 15.25 4.45
N GLY A 420 -69.66 14.80 3.72
CA GLY A 420 -70.28 15.49 2.59
C GLY A 420 -69.65 15.14 1.24
N GLU A 421 -70.20 15.73 0.17
CA GLU A 421 -69.63 15.65 -1.18
C GLU A 421 -68.42 16.60 -1.33
N PRO A 422 -67.40 16.24 -2.14
CA PRO A 422 -66.27 17.11 -2.43
C PRO A 422 -66.63 18.28 -3.36
N GLN A 423 -65.87 19.37 -3.28
CA GLN A 423 -66.01 20.55 -4.15
C GLN A 423 -65.45 20.31 -5.56
N SER A 424 -64.44 19.44 -5.68
CA SER A 424 -63.87 18.99 -6.96
C SER A 424 -63.06 17.71 -6.75
N GLU A 425 -62.99 16.85 -7.76
CA GLU A 425 -62.12 15.68 -7.79
C GLU A 425 -61.15 15.73 -8.98
N LYS A 426 -59.99 15.10 -8.84
CA LYS A 426 -58.95 14.98 -9.89
C LYS A 426 -58.27 13.61 -9.81
N PRO A 427 -57.98 12.92 -10.93
CA PRO A 427 -57.14 11.73 -10.90
C PRO A 427 -55.70 12.08 -10.49
N ILE A 428 -55.04 11.15 -9.80
CA ILE A 428 -53.61 11.21 -9.45
C ILE A 428 -52.91 10.02 -10.11
N GLU A 429 -51.84 10.29 -10.84
CA GLU A 429 -50.93 9.25 -11.36
C GLU A 429 -49.73 9.06 -10.41
N ASN A 430 -49.16 7.86 -10.39
CA ASN A 430 -47.91 7.53 -9.70
C ASN A 430 -47.89 7.74 -8.17
N GLU A 431 -49.04 7.73 -7.50
CA GLU A 431 -49.09 7.63 -6.02
C GLU A 431 -48.83 6.17 -5.57
N ALA A 432 -48.18 6.01 -4.41
CA ALA A 432 -47.74 4.74 -3.86
C ALA A 432 -48.85 3.95 -3.14
N VAL A 433 -49.87 3.57 -3.93
CA VAL A 433 -51.04 2.78 -3.54
C VAL A 433 -51.41 1.78 -4.63
N PRO A 434 -52.14 0.68 -4.33
CA PRO A 434 -52.61 -0.24 -5.35
C PRO A 434 -53.74 0.39 -6.20
N GLY A 435 -53.53 0.48 -7.52
CA GLY A 435 -54.56 0.92 -8.47
C GLY A 435 -54.66 2.44 -8.66
N PRO A 436 -55.64 2.92 -9.47
CA PRO A 436 -55.82 4.33 -9.73
C PRO A 436 -56.17 5.10 -8.45
N ALA A 437 -55.66 6.33 -8.35
CA ALA A 437 -55.91 7.22 -7.21
C ALA A 437 -56.69 8.47 -7.63
N THR A 438 -57.53 8.99 -6.74
CA THR A 438 -58.32 10.21 -6.95
C THR A 438 -58.16 11.15 -5.77
N GLN A 439 -57.78 12.40 -6.03
CA GLN A 439 -57.82 13.52 -5.10
C GLN A 439 -59.26 14.05 -5.00
N ALA A 440 -59.75 14.31 -3.80
CA ALA A 440 -61.04 14.95 -3.54
C ALA A 440 -60.83 16.14 -2.61
N ILE A 441 -61.18 17.34 -3.08
CA ILE A 441 -60.96 18.61 -2.36
C ILE A 441 -62.24 18.98 -1.61
N TYR A 442 -62.09 19.36 -0.34
CA TYR A 442 -63.17 19.72 0.57
C TYR A 442 -62.90 21.12 1.18
N PRO A 443 -63.92 21.81 1.73
CA PRO A 443 -63.74 23.10 2.40
C PRO A 443 -62.75 23.08 3.57
N TRP A 444 -62.47 21.88 4.11
CA TRP A 444 -61.59 21.64 5.24
C TRP A 444 -60.22 21.02 4.89
N GLY A 445 -59.92 20.79 3.60
CA GLY A 445 -58.68 20.11 3.17
C GLY A 445 -58.92 19.13 2.02
N GLU A 446 -58.36 17.93 2.11
CA GLU A 446 -58.51 16.90 1.08
C GLU A 446 -58.58 15.47 1.63
N ALA A 447 -59.24 14.59 0.88
CA ALA A 447 -59.10 13.15 1.00
C ALA A 447 -58.58 12.58 -0.33
N ARG A 448 -57.87 11.45 -0.30
CA ARG A 448 -57.54 10.70 -1.51
C ARG A 448 -58.02 9.26 -1.39
N PHE A 449 -58.58 8.77 -2.48
CA PHE A 449 -59.17 7.45 -2.59
C PHE A 449 -58.40 6.59 -3.60
N THR A 450 -58.40 5.28 -3.40
CA THR A 450 -57.74 4.31 -4.30
C THR A 450 -58.57 3.01 -4.39
N GLN A 451 -58.30 2.20 -5.42
CA GLN A 451 -59.06 0.98 -5.69
C GLN A 451 -58.47 -0.22 -4.92
N SER A 452 -59.21 -0.68 -3.90
CA SER A 452 -58.91 -1.91 -3.14
C SER A 452 -59.81 -3.08 -3.59
N GLU A 453 -59.58 -4.25 -3.00
CA GLU A 453 -60.48 -5.41 -3.08
C GLU A 453 -61.86 -5.09 -2.46
N ASP A 454 -61.86 -4.32 -1.36
CA ASP A 454 -63.06 -3.78 -0.68
C ASP A 454 -63.73 -2.60 -1.45
N GLY A 455 -63.35 -2.35 -2.70
CA GLY A 455 -63.82 -1.21 -3.49
C GLY A 455 -62.98 0.05 -3.34
N VAL A 456 -63.56 1.21 -3.64
CA VAL A 456 -62.86 2.51 -3.58
C VAL A 456 -62.77 2.97 -2.11
N VAL A 457 -61.56 2.98 -1.55
CA VAL A 457 -61.29 3.25 -0.13
C VAL A 457 -60.37 4.46 0.08
N VAL A 458 -60.50 5.14 1.22
CA VAL A 458 -59.64 6.29 1.58
C VAL A 458 -58.26 5.83 2.05
N TYR A 459 -57.18 6.44 1.52
CA TYR A 459 -55.79 6.15 1.92
C TYR A 459 -55.03 7.39 2.41
N HIS A 460 -55.55 8.59 2.15
CA HIS A 460 -55.00 9.87 2.60
C HIS A 460 -56.13 10.77 3.08
N VAL A 461 -55.92 11.45 4.20
CA VAL A 461 -56.77 12.57 4.65
C VAL A 461 -55.87 13.68 5.20
N SER A 462 -56.06 14.90 4.72
CA SER A 462 -55.49 16.13 5.27
C SER A 462 -56.64 17.06 5.67
N THR A 463 -56.65 17.53 6.92
CA THR A 463 -57.79 18.26 7.48
C THR A 463 -57.40 19.40 8.41
N ASN A 464 -58.15 20.50 8.33
CA ASN A 464 -58.21 21.55 9.34
C ASN A 464 -59.53 21.52 10.17
N LEU A 465 -60.38 20.50 9.96
CA LEU A 465 -61.71 20.41 10.60
C LEU A 465 -61.60 19.96 12.05
N ALA A 466 -61.80 20.87 13.00
CA ALA A 466 -61.65 20.60 14.44
C ALA A 466 -62.57 19.50 15.01
N SER A 467 -63.65 19.10 14.31
CA SER A 467 -64.49 17.96 14.69
C SER A 467 -63.94 16.60 14.21
N MET A 468 -63.10 16.57 13.17
CA MET A 468 -62.42 15.37 12.69
C MET A 468 -61.24 15.03 13.63
N LYS A 469 -61.54 14.31 14.72
CA LYS A 469 -60.54 13.95 15.73
C LYS A 469 -59.53 12.95 15.18
N GLY A 470 -58.24 13.28 15.27
CA GLY A 470 -57.13 12.46 14.84
C GLY A 470 -56.78 11.34 15.82
N PRO A 471 -55.74 10.55 15.48
CA PRO A 471 -55.16 9.51 16.32
C PRO A 471 -55.06 9.88 17.81
N ARG A 472 -55.54 8.98 18.68
CA ARG A 472 -55.60 9.16 20.14
C ARG A 472 -56.37 10.39 20.62
N LYS A 473 -57.39 10.79 19.82
CA LYS A 473 -58.27 11.95 20.04
C LYS A 473 -57.56 13.30 19.97
N THR A 474 -56.47 13.41 19.21
CA THR A 474 -55.88 14.72 18.88
C THR A 474 -56.83 15.57 18.05
N SER A 475 -56.65 16.89 18.06
CA SER A 475 -57.33 17.78 17.11
C SER A 475 -56.60 19.10 16.91
N ILE A 476 -56.96 19.79 15.83
CA ILE A 476 -56.70 21.21 15.62
C ILE A 476 -56.98 22.01 16.92
N GLY A 477 -56.13 22.97 17.21
CA GLY A 477 -56.15 23.80 18.42
C GLY A 477 -55.43 23.22 19.64
N MET A 478 -55.12 21.91 19.68
CA MET A 478 -54.25 21.35 20.73
C MET A 478 -52.82 21.88 20.59
N THR A 479 -52.13 22.05 21.71
CA THR A 479 -50.69 22.36 21.70
C THR A 479 -49.86 21.18 21.21
N MET A 480 -48.69 21.45 20.63
CA MET A 480 -47.72 20.41 20.26
C MET A 480 -47.42 19.45 21.43
N LYS A 481 -47.31 19.98 22.65
CA LYS A 481 -47.07 19.18 23.86
C LYS A 481 -48.22 18.22 24.15
N GLU A 482 -49.47 18.64 24.03
CA GLU A 482 -50.62 17.75 24.26
C GLU A 482 -50.71 16.62 23.23
N VAL A 483 -50.19 16.83 22.01
CA VAL A 483 -50.02 15.80 20.97
C VAL A 483 -48.89 14.84 21.32
N THR A 484 -47.68 15.33 21.61
CA THR A 484 -46.57 14.45 22.01
C THR A 484 -46.90 13.68 23.29
N ASP A 485 -47.70 14.26 24.19
CA ASP A 485 -48.20 13.59 25.38
C ASP A 485 -49.15 12.41 25.10
N LYS A 486 -49.63 12.18 23.87
CA LYS A 486 -50.39 10.96 23.48
C LYS A 486 -49.51 9.79 23.04
N PHE A 487 -48.26 10.04 22.64
CA PHE A 487 -47.38 9.05 21.99
C PHE A 487 -46.14 8.76 22.86
N THR A 488 -45.29 7.83 22.42
CA THR A 488 -43.92 7.76 22.96
C THR A 488 -43.20 9.08 22.67
N ASP A 489 -42.54 9.63 23.69
CA ASP A 489 -41.60 10.74 23.57
C ASP A 489 -40.38 10.38 24.43
N LYS A 490 -39.17 10.46 23.87
CA LYS A 490 -37.93 10.11 24.58
C LYS A 490 -37.35 11.25 25.41
N GLY A 491 -37.98 12.41 25.45
CA GLY A 491 -37.55 13.54 26.28
C GLY A 491 -36.30 14.27 25.76
N GLN A 492 -35.88 13.98 24.52
CA GLN A 492 -34.82 14.72 23.85
C GLN A 492 -35.22 16.20 23.72
N PRO A 493 -34.35 17.17 24.06
CA PRO A 493 -34.59 18.58 23.76
C PRO A 493 -34.42 18.86 22.25
N PRO A 494 -34.84 20.04 21.76
CA PRO A 494 -34.45 20.48 20.43
C PRO A 494 -32.93 20.67 20.28
N ASN A 495 -32.45 20.69 19.04
CA ASN A 495 -31.08 21.06 18.68
C ASN A 495 -30.90 22.59 18.53
N ASP A 496 -29.72 23.04 18.13
CA ASP A 496 -29.40 24.47 17.93
C ASP A 496 -30.20 25.13 16.78
N ARG A 497 -30.88 24.36 15.91
CA ARG A 497 -31.87 24.87 14.92
C ARG A 497 -33.30 24.85 15.45
N GLY A 498 -33.56 24.17 16.57
CA GLY A 498 -34.87 23.93 17.14
C GLY A 498 -35.54 22.60 16.72
N ASP A 499 -34.97 21.83 15.78
CA ASP A 499 -35.49 20.52 15.38
C ASP A 499 -35.40 19.52 16.54
N ARG A 500 -36.39 18.63 16.68
CA ARG A 500 -36.53 17.76 17.85
C ARG A 500 -36.89 16.33 17.47
N GLY A 501 -35.95 15.40 17.65
CA GLY A 501 -36.24 13.97 17.62
C GLY A 501 -37.16 13.54 18.78
N ILE A 502 -38.14 12.68 18.49
CA ILE A 502 -39.15 12.22 19.47
C ILE A 502 -38.92 10.74 19.81
N TYR A 503 -38.71 9.89 18.79
CA TYR A 503 -38.17 8.53 18.92
C TYR A 503 -37.65 8.00 17.57
N TYR A 504 -36.80 6.98 17.61
CA TYR A 504 -36.37 6.20 16.44
C TYR A 504 -36.19 4.72 16.84
N ASP A 505 -36.90 3.81 16.18
CA ASP A 505 -36.76 2.35 16.36
C ASP A 505 -36.98 1.61 15.03
N MET A 506 -36.04 0.72 14.65
CA MET A 506 -36.04 0.02 13.36
C MET A 506 -37.21 -0.97 13.14
N LYS A 507 -38.05 -1.22 14.15
CA LYS A 507 -39.24 -2.09 14.10
C LYS A 507 -40.55 -1.32 14.20
N GLU A 508 -40.54 -0.19 14.88
CA GLU A 508 -41.71 0.67 15.06
C GLU A 508 -41.80 1.74 13.95
N GLY A 509 -40.66 2.35 13.60
CA GLY A 509 -40.58 3.59 12.85
C GLY A 509 -39.97 4.72 13.67
N TYR A 510 -40.19 5.96 13.25
CA TYR A 510 -39.60 7.15 13.87
C TYR A 510 -40.64 8.25 14.10
N ALA A 511 -40.29 9.23 14.93
CA ALA A 511 -41.02 10.48 15.04
C ALA A 511 -40.06 11.64 15.32
N ASN A 512 -40.30 12.77 14.67
CA ASN A 512 -39.54 14.00 14.81
C ASN A 512 -40.43 15.23 14.63
N TYR A 513 -39.97 16.36 15.13
CA TYR A 513 -40.46 17.68 14.78
C TYR A 513 -39.37 18.39 14.00
N LYS A 514 -39.73 18.91 12.82
CA LYS A 514 -38.85 19.75 12.01
C LYS A 514 -39.45 21.14 11.88
N ILE A 515 -38.64 22.17 12.02
CA ILE A 515 -39.08 23.57 11.92
C ILE A 515 -39.23 23.99 10.45
N ALA A 516 -40.16 24.91 10.19
CA ALA A 516 -40.47 25.40 8.84
C ALA A 516 -40.29 26.92 8.66
N SER A 517 -39.89 27.65 9.72
CA SER A 517 -39.75 29.11 9.76
C SER A 517 -38.74 29.50 10.85
N ASP A 518 -38.34 30.77 10.96
CA ASP A 518 -37.45 31.23 12.04
C ASP A 518 -38.10 31.17 13.45
N ASP A 519 -39.42 30.95 13.52
CA ASP A 519 -40.15 30.66 14.77
C ASP A 519 -40.08 29.15 15.11
N PRO A 520 -39.50 28.75 16.26
CA PRO A 520 -39.45 27.35 16.66
C PRO A 520 -40.82 26.75 17.02
N ASN A 521 -41.86 27.57 17.16
CA ASN A 521 -43.23 27.11 17.39
C ASN A 521 -44.00 26.85 16.08
N THR A 522 -43.37 27.01 14.92
CA THR A 522 -43.98 26.80 13.59
C THR A 522 -43.19 25.79 12.77
N GLY A 523 -43.83 24.66 12.46
CA GLY A 523 -43.15 23.49 11.89
C GLY A 523 -44.06 22.28 11.73
N THR A 524 -43.43 21.12 11.56
CA THR A 524 -44.10 19.86 11.19
C THR A 524 -43.71 18.76 12.16
N LEU A 525 -44.69 18.26 12.94
CA LEU A 525 -44.52 17.11 13.83
C LEU A 525 -44.96 15.84 13.11
N GLN A 526 -43.99 15.00 12.74
CA GLN A 526 -44.20 13.77 11.97
C GLN A 526 -44.03 12.53 12.86
N TYR A 527 -44.94 11.57 12.70
CA TYR A 527 -44.87 10.20 13.19
C TYR A 527 -44.96 9.26 12.00
N VAL A 528 -43.93 8.42 11.82
CA VAL A 528 -43.91 7.38 10.78
C VAL A 528 -43.93 6.01 11.46
N TYR A 529 -44.93 5.20 11.12
CA TYR A 529 -45.02 3.80 11.52
C TYR A 529 -44.65 2.91 10.33
N VAL A 530 -43.73 1.97 10.57
CA VAL A 530 -43.08 1.14 9.54
C VAL A 530 -43.18 -0.37 9.90
N GLY A 531 -44.24 -0.74 10.62
CA GLY A 531 -44.40 -2.07 11.21
C GLY A 531 -45.17 -3.09 10.35
N SER A 532 -44.67 -4.32 10.39
CA SER A 532 -45.14 -5.57 9.76
C SER A 532 -46.66 -5.87 9.89
N ALA A 533 -47.29 -6.64 9.00
CA ALA A 533 -46.71 -7.65 8.10
C ALA A 533 -46.50 -7.22 6.65
N ASP A 534 -47.37 -6.35 6.13
CA ASP A 534 -47.61 -6.21 4.69
C ASP A 534 -46.66 -5.24 3.99
N ALA A 535 -45.47 -5.05 4.57
CA ALA A 535 -44.40 -4.16 4.13
C ALA A 535 -44.87 -2.72 3.78
N SER A 536 -45.87 -2.20 4.49
CA SER A 536 -46.45 -0.86 4.30
C SER A 536 -45.91 0.18 5.29
N THR A 537 -46.24 1.45 5.05
CA THR A 537 -45.89 2.58 5.93
C THR A 537 -47.14 3.42 6.20
N THR A 538 -47.34 3.86 7.43
CA THR A 538 -48.34 4.90 7.76
C THR A 538 -47.63 6.14 8.27
N ILE A 539 -47.85 7.28 7.62
CA ILE A 539 -47.32 8.58 8.00
C ILE A 539 -48.46 9.40 8.61
N LEU A 540 -48.23 9.95 9.80
CA LEU A 540 -49.10 10.91 10.47
C LEU A 540 -48.31 12.19 10.69
N THR A 541 -48.85 13.31 10.24
CA THR A 541 -48.21 14.62 10.25
C THR A 541 -49.16 15.63 10.89
N TYR A 542 -48.63 16.43 11.81
CA TYR A 542 -49.31 17.58 12.39
C TYR A 542 -48.60 18.84 11.95
N ASP A 543 -49.34 19.73 11.31
CA ASP A 543 -48.86 21.06 10.92
C ASP A 543 -49.04 21.98 12.12
N ILE A 544 -47.93 22.47 12.68
CA ILE A 544 -47.89 23.28 13.90
C ILE A 544 -47.66 24.75 13.52
N VAL A 545 -48.50 25.63 14.03
CA VAL A 545 -48.40 27.09 13.89
C VAL A 545 -48.69 27.71 15.27
N ASP A 546 -47.90 28.68 15.70
CA ASP A 546 -47.98 29.28 17.05
C ASP A 546 -48.02 28.22 18.18
N GLY A 547 -47.30 27.11 18.00
CA GLY A 547 -47.21 25.99 18.95
C GLY A 547 -48.45 25.10 19.02
N LYS A 548 -49.43 25.29 18.12
CA LYS A 548 -50.70 24.54 18.08
C LYS A 548 -50.89 23.82 16.75
N VAL A 549 -51.62 22.72 16.79
CA VAL A 549 -52.05 22.00 15.58
C VAL A 549 -52.99 22.89 14.76
N ALA A 550 -52.56 23.25 13.55
CA ALA A 550 -53.37 23.92 12.53
C ALA A 550 -53.94 22.90 11.52
N GLY A 551 -53.18 21.86 11.19
CA GLY A 551 -53.56 20.79 10.27
C GLY A 551 -53.21 19.40 10.79
N ILE A 552 -53.96 18.38 10.38
CA ILE A 552 -53.66 16.96 10.61
C ILE A 552 -53.73 16.24 9.27
N THR A 553 -52.62 15.61 8.88
CA THR A 553 -52.50 14.85 7.64
C THR A 553 -52.08 13.41 7.95
N MET A 554 -52.77 12.41 7.42
CA MET A 554 -52.42 11.00 7.58
C MET A 554 -52.48 10.27 6.24
N ARG A 555 -51.38 9.56 5.88
CA ARG A 555 -51.23 8.84 4.61
C ARG A 555 -50.81 7.39 4.84
N TYR A 556 -51.43 6.47 4.10
CA TYR A 556 -50.95 5.10 3.92
C TYR A 556 -50.08 4.99 2.66
N LEU A 557 -49.03 4.17 2.72
CA LEU A 557 -48.15 3.81 1.61
C LEU A 557 -48.09 2.29 1.47
N ASN A 558 -48.18 1.78 0.23
CA ASN A 558 -48.09 0.35 -0.07
C ASN A 558 -46.66 -0.24 -0.02
N TYR A 559 -45.66 0.55 0.38
CA TYR A 559 -44.26 0.12 0.51
C TYR A 559 -43.65 0.57 1.84
N ARG A 560 -42.52 -0.05 2.18
CA ARG A 560 -41.78 0.20 3.41
C ARG A 560 -40.78 1.33 3.17
N GLN A 561 -41.02 2.50 3.78
CA GLN A 561 -40.10 3.63 3.69
C GLN A 561 -38.73 3.25 4.28
N SER A 562 -37.64 3.72 3.66
CA SER A 562 -36.30 3.59 4.24
C SER A 562 -36.24 4.30 5.60
N MET A 563 -35.54 3.67 6.55
CA MET A 563 -35.14 4.29 7.82
C MET A 563 -33.62 4.48 7.90
N VAL A 564 -32.89 4.17 6.83
CA VAL A 564 -31.52 4.64 6.64
C VAL A 564 -31.61 6.04 6.03
N GLU A 565 -30.77 6.97 6.51
CA GLU A 565 -30.75 8.41 6.19
C GLU A 565 -31.78 9.28 6.94
N LEU A 566 -31.71 9.23 8.28
CA LEU A 566 -32.15 10.27 9.23
C LEU A 566 -31.10 10.44 10.34
#